data_AF-A0A2N0NGP5-F1
#
_entry.id   AF-A0A2N0NGP5-F1
#
_cell.length_a   1.000
_cell.length_b   1.000
_cell.length_c   1.000
_cell.angle_alpha   90.00
_cell.angle_beta   90.00
_cell.angle_gamma   90.00
#
_symmetry.space_group_name_H-M   'P 1'
#
loop_
_entity.id
_entity.type
_entity.pdbx_description
1 polymer ?
#
loop_
_entity_poly.entity_id
_entity_poly.type
_entity_poly.pdbx_seq_one_letter_code
_entity_poly.pdbx_strand_id
1 'polypeptide(L)'
;MSDINLSCLIQGTDLDKYFKISIDKYNDIYDLKETIWNKKKNAFSSIDANDLILWKVKVPISDKEKFKQLELTESIIEDVLGGTKLNDATADVKEIFGNSPAKKHIHIIIGQPIAEQPTNTTQKLNQEMSSLTQQAKIMSLKEESDEYNNRSVPPSGNYLWII
;
A
#
# COMPACT_ATOMS: atom_id res chain seq x y z
N MET A 1 1.63 -32.81 20.74
CA MET A 1 1.68 -31.49 20.06
C MET A 1 2.98 -31.43 19.30
N SER A 2 2.89 -31.27 17.98
CA SER A 2 4.07 -31.20 17.09
C SER A 2 4.28 -29.77 16.61
N ASP A 3 4.13 -28.82 17.52
CA ASP A 3 4.08 -27.41 17.18
C ASP A 3 5.41 -26.91 16.68
N ILE A 4 5.35 -25.99 15.71
CA ILE A 4 6.51 -25.26 15.24
C ILE A 4 6.39 -23.78 15.56
N ASN A 5 7.53 -23.16 15.79
CA ASN A 5 7.60 -21.72 16.06
C ASN A 5 8.02 -20.98 14.80
N LEU A 6 7.18 -20.08 14.33
CA LEU A 6 7.43 -19.25 13.17
C LEU A 6 7.61 -17.80 13.60
N SER A 7 8.54 -17.12 12.95
CA SER A 7 8.78 -15.68 13.14
C SER A 7 8.12 -14.94 11.99
N CYS A 8 7.22 -14.02 12.33
CA CYS A 8 6.42 -13.25 11.40
C CYS A 8 6.80 -11.77 11.46
N LEU A 9 6.88 -11.13 10.30
CA LEU A 9 7.09 -9.69 10.16
C LEU A 9 5.97 -9.09 9.31
N ILE A 10 5.46 -7.92 9.70
CA ILE A 10 4.46 -7.21 8.91
C ILE A 10 5.18 -6.35 7.87
N GLN A 11 4.72 -6.41 6.63
CA GLN A 11 5.21 -5.56 5.56
C GLN A 11 5.16 -4.07 5.96
N GLY A 12 6.22 -3.32 5.68
CA GLY A 12 6.32 -1.90 6.06
C GLY A 12 6.60 -1.62 7.54
N THR A 13 6.94 -2.64 8.34
CA THR A 13 7.35 -2.46 9.74
C THR A 13 8.83 -2.77 9.97
N ASP A 14 9.40 -2.18 11.03
CA ASP A 14 10.78 -2.43 11.43
C ASP A 14 11.01 -3.89 11.79
N LEU A 15 12.18 -4.43 11.44
CA LEU A 15 12.56 -5.80 11.77
C LEU A 15 12.45 -6.10 13.27
N ASP A 16 12.69 -5.12 14.14
CA ASP A 16 12.61 -5.28 15.59
C ASP A 16 11.17 -5.49 16.10
N LYS A 17 10.15 -5.25 15.27
CA LYS A 17 8.72 -5.48 15.56
C LYS A 17 8.21 -6.87 15.16
N TYR A 18 9.11 -7.75 14.70
CA TYR A 18 8.75 -9.13 14.42
C TYR A 18 8.15 -9.81 15.66
N PHE A 19 7.27 -10.77 15.43
CA PHE A 19 6.63 -11.53 16.49
C PHE A 19 6.69 -13.02 16.18
N LYS A 20 6.50 -13.83 17.23
CA LYS A 20 6.50 -15.29 17.11
C LYS A 20 5.09 -15.83 17.29
N ILE A 21 4.79 -16.85 16.52
CA ILE A 21 3.58 -17.67 16.66
C ILE A 21 3.99 -19.12 16.85
N SER A 22 3.14 -19.88 17.53
CA SER A 22 3.23 -21.34 17.66
C SER A 22 1.98 -21.91 17.01
N ILE A 23 2.16 -22.89 16.13
CA ILE A 23 1.08 -23.55 15.41
C ILE A 23 1.41 -25.04 15.25
N ASP A 24 0.40 -25.91 15.27
CA ASP A 24 0.62 -27.33 14.96
C ASP A 24 1.07 -27.46 13.51
N LYS A 25 2.09 -28.27 13.26
CA LYS A 25 2.63 -28.48 11.93
C LYS A 25 1.65 -29.16 10.96
N TYR A 26 0.62 -29.83 11.49
CA TYR A 26 -0.44 -30.47 10.69
C TYR A 26 -1.63 -29.55 10.41
N ASN A 27 -1.60 -28.32 10.92
CA ASN A 27 -2.56 -27.32 10.51
C ASN A 27 -2.21 -26.82 9.11
N ASP A 28 -3.23 -26.30 8.43
CA ASP A 28 -3.10 -25.77 7.09
C ASP A 28 -2.72 -24.27 7.09
N ILE A 29 -2.58 -23.70 5.89
CA ILE A 29 -2.28 -22.27 5.74
C ILE A 29 -3.46 -21.38 6.14
N TYR A 30 -4.70 -21.87 6.07
CA TYR A 30 -5.87 -21.14 6.56
C TYR A 30 -5.78 -20.92 8.08
N ASP A 31 -5.54 -21.99 8.84
CA ASP A 31 -5.32 -21.95 10.28
C ASP A 31 -4.13 -21.05 10.67
N LEU A 32 -3.08 -21.06 9.84
CA LEU A 32 -1.92 -20.18 10.00
C LEU A 32 -2.32 -18.71 9.86
N LYS A 33 -3.14 -18.37 8.86
CA LYS A 33 -3.68 -17.01 8.67
C LYS A 33 -4.53 -16.60 9.86
N GLU A 34 -5.45 -17.44 10.33
CA GLU A 34 -6.26 -17.15 11.51
C GLU A 34 -5.41 -16.96 12.78
N THR A 35 -4.39 -17.79 12.97
CA THR A 35 -3.48 -17.69 14.12
C THR A 35 -2.73 -16.36 14.12
N ILE A 36 -2.23 -15.94 12.95
CA ILE A 36 -1.55 -14.65 12.76
C ILE A 36 -2.53 -13.49 13.02
N TRP A 37 -3.72 -13.56 12.42
CA TRP A 37 -4.75 -12.53 12.54
C TRP A 37 -5.16 -12.34 14.00
N ASN A 38 -5.46 -13.42 14.72
CA ASN A 38 -5.82 -13.39 16.13
C ASN A 38 -4.70 -12.80 17.00
N LYS A 39 -3.43 -13.15 16.70
CA LYS A 39 -2.27 -12.63 17.45
C LYS A 39 -2.08 -11.12 17.29
N LYS A 40 -2.43 -10.59 16.12
CA LYS A 40 -2.26 -9.17 15.73
C LYS A 40 -3.59 -8.53 15.32
N LYS A 41 -4.66 -8.88 16.02
CA LYS A 41 -6.03 -8.46 15.69
C LYS A 41 -6.19 -6.94 15.58
N ASN A 42 -5.48 -6.18 16.40
CA ASN A 42 -5.49 -4.72 16.34
C ASN A 42 -4.78 -4.16 15.09
N ALA A 43 -3.76 -4.85 14.57
CA ALA A 43 -3.06 -4.42 13.37
C ALA A 43 -3.81 -4.82 12.09
N PHE A 44 -4.67 -5.84 12.18
CA PHE A 44 -5.45 -6.38 11.08
C PHE A 44 -6.96 -6.23 11.31
N SER A 45 -7.40 -5.28 12.14
CA SER A 45 -8.81 -5.15 12.52
C SER A 45 -9.73 -4.81 11.35
N SER A 46 -9.14 -4.27 10.28
CA SER A 46 -9.83 -3.85 9.06
C SER A 46 -9.68 -4.85 7.91
N ILE A 47 -9.01 -5.98 8.14
CA ILE A 47 -8.69 -6.99 7.12
C ILE A 47 -9.12 -8.35 7.63
N ASP A 48 -9.80 -9.15 6.81
CA ASP A 48 -10.17 -10.51 7.21
C ASP A 48 -8.95 -11.42 7.20
N ALA A 49 -8.95 -12.46 8.05
CA ALA A 49 -7.82 -13.40 8.14
C ALA A 49 -7.47 -14.01 6.78
N ASN A 50 -8.48 -14.30 5.95
CA ASN A 50 -8.32 -14.91 4.63
C ASN A 50 -7.64 -13.99 3.61
N ASP A 51 -7.83 -12.68 3.75
CA ASP A 51 -7.27 -11.68 2.85
C ASP A 51 -5.81 -11.36 3.18
N LEU A 52 -5.29 -11.87 4.30
CA LEU A 52 -3.87 -11.75 4.62
C LEU A 52 -3.03 -12.45 3.54
N ILE A 53 -2.06 -11.70 3.01
CA ILE A 53 -1.11 -12.23 2.05
C ILE A 53 0.10 -12.74 2.84
N LEU A 54 0.38 -14.04 2.75
CA LEU A 54 1.53 -14.65 3.42
C LEU A 54 2.63 -14.96 2.41
N TRP A 55 3.85 -14.53 2.72
CA TRP A 55 5.05 -14.85 1.97
C TRP A 55 5.99 -15.68 2.84
N LYS A 56 6.34 -16.87 2.39
CA LYS A 56 7.41 -17.68 2.99
C LYS A 56 8.75 -17.08 2.60
N VAL A 57 9.59 -16.80 3.59
CA VAL A 57 10.97 -16.33 3.41
C VAL A 57 11.92 -17.10 4.33
N LYS A 58 13.23 -17.02 4.06
CA LYS A 58 14.26 -17.59 4.94
C LYS A 58 15.38 -16.58 5.13
N VAL A 59 15.11 -15.53 5.91
CA VAL A 59 16.06 -14.42 6.10
C VAL A 59 16.55 -14.36 7.54
N PRO A 60 17.87 -14.39 7.81
CA PRO A 60 18.41 -14.23 9.15
C PRO A 60 18.01 -12.89 9.78
N ILE A 61 17.66 -12.90 11.07
CA ILE A 61 17.36 -11.65 11.81
C ILE A 61 18.63 -10.79 11.99
N SER A 62 19.82 -11.38 11.87
CA SER A 62 21.10 -10.66 11.86
C SER A 62 21.25 -9.74 10.65
N ASP A 63 20.59 -10.07 9.53
CA ASP A 63 20.75 -9.37 8.25
C ASP A 63 19.86 -8.13 8.21
N LYS A 64 20.03 -7.24 9.21
CA LYS A 64 19.24 -6.01 9.34
C LYS A 64 19.33 -5.14 8.09
N GLU A 65 20.45 -5.17 7.38
CA GLU A 65 20.66 -4.39 6.15
C GLU A 65 19.66 -4.76 5.05
N LYS A 66 19.34 -6.05 4.91
CA LYS A 66 18.32 -6.52 3.96
C LYS A 66 16.92 -6.01 4.28
N PHE A 67 16.63 -5.66 5.53
CA PHE A 67 15.33 -5.11 5.91
C PHE A 67 15.31 -3.58 6.00
N LYS A 68 16.47 -2.93 6.24
CA LYS A 68 16.57 -1.47 6.36
C LYS A 68 16.57 -0.75 5.02
N GLN A 69 17.13 -1.36 3.98
CA GLN A 69 17.25 -0.74 2.66
C GLN A 69 16.03 -0.99 1.76
N LEU A 70 15.11 -1.82 2.23
CA LEU A 70 14.02 -2.34 1.43
C LEU A 70 12.70 -1.88 2.06
N GLU A 71 12.02 -0.94 1.41
CA GLU A 71 10.56 -0.90 1.54
C GLU A 71 10.08 -2.28 1.07
N LEU A 72 9.63 -3.13 2.00
CA LEU A 72 9.19 -4.48 1.70
C LEU A 72 8.00 -4.40 0.73
N THR A 73 8.24 -4.37 -0.57
CA THR A 73 7.23 -4.49 -1.62
C THR A 73 7.15 -5.94 -2.07
N GLU A 74 6.08 -6.33 -2.76
CA GLU A 74 5.92 -7.72 -3.22
C GLU A 74 7.11 -8.16 -4.10
N SER A 75 7.52 -7.33 -5.06
CA SER A 75 8.67 -7.60 -5.93
C SER A 75 9.97 -7.78 -5.13
N ILE A 76 10.18 -6.98 -4.10
CA ILE A 76 11.38 -7.10 -3.25
C ILE A 76 11.35 -8.40 -2.43
N ILE A 77 10.19 -8.77 -1.90
CA ILE A 77 10.04 -10.00 -1.14
C ILE A 77 10.36 -11.20 -2.04
N GLU A 78 9.86 -11.20 -3.27
CA GLU A 78 10.11 -12.26 -4.25
C GLU A 78 11.58 -12.26 -4.73
N ASP A 79 12.05 -11.15 -5.30
CA ASP A 79 13.33 -11.07 -6.01
C ASP A 79 14.55 -11.02 -5.06
N VAL A 80 14.45 -10.26 -3.95
CA VAL A 80 15.61 -10.00 -3.07
C VAL A 80 15.63 -10.94 -1.89
N LEU A 81 14.46 -11.24 -1.31
CA LEU A 81 14.35 -12.12 -0.14
C LEU A 81 14.10 -13.58 -0.52
N GLY A 82 13.91 -13.88 -1.82
CA GLY A 82 13.62 -15.22 -2.31
C GLY A 82 12.28 -15.73 -1.78
N GLY A 83 11.33 -14.82 -1.62
CA GLY A 83 10.04 -15.07 -1.00
C GLY A 83 9.11 -15.84 -1.93
N THR A 84 8.36 -16.79 -1.37
CA THR A 84 7.34 -17.53 -2.10
C THR A 84 5.98 -17.23 -1.51
N LYS A 85 5.05 -16.76 -2.34
CA LYS A 85 3.67 -16.48 -1.93
C LYS A 85 2.95 -17.78 -1.59
N LEU A 86 2.28 -17.81 -0.43
CA LEU A 86 1.49 -18.95 0.03
C LEU A 86 0.04 -18.79 -0.43
N ASN A 87 -0.25 -19.29 -1.63
CA ASN A 87 -1.59 -19.23 -2.22
C ASN A 87 -2.45 -20.46 -1.91
N ASP A 88 -1.82 -21.59 -1.61
CA ASP A 88 -2.53 -22.82 -1.27
C ASP A 88 -2.93 -22.79 0.21
N ALA A 89 -4.21 -22.54 0.47
CA ALA A 89 -4.76 -22.52 1.80
C ALA A 89 -4.80 -23.91 2.45
N THR A 90 -4.80 -24.98 1.64
CA THR A 90 -4.93 -26.38 2.09
C THR A 90 -3.60 -27.06 2.38
N ALA A 91 -2.48 -26.42 1.99
CA ALA A 91 -1.16 -26.96 2.25
C ALA A 91 -0.84 -26.98 3.75
N ASP A 92 -0.27 -28.08 4.22
CA ASP A 92 0.14 -28.19 5.62
C ASP A 92 1.32 -27.27 5.92
N VAL A 93 1.31 -26.67 7.10
CA VAL A 93 2.43 -25.89 7.63
C VAL A 93 3.74 -26.70 7.59
N LYS A 94 3.68 -28.02 7.87
CA LYS A 94 4.82 -28.93 7.77
C LYS A 94 5.36 -29.06 6.36
N GLU A 95 4.52 -29.08 5.34
CA GLU A 95 4.96 -29.16 3.95
C GLU A 95 5.72 -27.89 3.56
N ILE A 96 5.22 -26.73 4.01
CA ILE A 96 5.78 -25.43 3.68
C ILE A 96 7.06 -25.11 4.47
N PHE A 97 7.07 -25.35 5.78
CA PHE A 97 8.15 -24.94 6.69
C PHE A 97 9.02 -26.10 7.22
N GLY A 98 8.62 -27.34 6.98
CA GLY A 98 9.28 -28.53 7.50
C GLY A 98 8.99 -28.77 8.99
N ASN A 99 9.70 -29.75 9.56
CA ASN A 99 9.56 -30.11 10.98
C ASN A 99 10.33 -29.18 11.94
N SER A 100 11.35 -28.47 11.45
CA SER A 100 12.21 -27.63 12.28
C SER A 100 12.62 -26.36 11.53
N PRO A 101 11.79 -25.31 11.58
CA PRO A 101 12.13 -24.01 11.00
C PRO A 101 13.41 -23.44 11.62
N ALA A 102 14.18 -22.71 10.82
CA ALA A 102 15.50 -22.20 11.20
C ALA A 102 15.40 -21.17 12.33
N LYS A 103 16.08 -21.42 13.45
CA LYS A 103 16.10 -20.47 14.57
C LYS A 103 16.70 -19.12 14.14
N LYS A 104 16.21 -18.03 14.73
CA LYS A 104 16.68 -16.65 14.48
C LYS A 104 16.52 -16.19 13.01
N HIS A 105 15.53 -16.73 12.30
CA HIS A 105 15.14 -16.27 10.96
C HIS A 105 13.72 -15.70 10.99
N ILE A 106 13.46 -14.77 10.07
CA ILE A 106 12.11 -14.45 9.64
C ILE A 106 11.66 -15.55 8.69
N HIS A 107 10.49 -16.11 8.97
CA HIS A 107 9.91 -17.21 8.22
C HIS A 107 8.75 -16.73 7.34
N ILE A 108 8.01 -15.73 7.82
CA ILE A 108 6.81 -15.22 7.16
C ILE A 108 6.87 -13.70 7.10
N ILE A 109 6.62 -13.14 5.92
CA ILE A 109 6.26 -11.73 5.74
C ILE A 109 4.77 -11.65 5.45
N ILE A 110 4.07 -10.83 6.22
CA ILE A 110 2.62 -10.63 6.12
C ILE A 110 2.39 -9.35 5.33
N GLY A 111 1.91 -9.50 4.11
CA GLY A 111 1.41 -8.41 3.30
C GLY A 111 -0.04 -8.09 3.61
N GLN A 112 -0.41 -6.83 3.42
CA GLN A 112 -1.80 -6.40 3.47
C GLN A 112 -2.35 -6.41 2.04
N PRO A 113 -3.57 -6.91 1.82
CA PRO A 113 -4.22 -6.72 0.53
C PRO A 113 -4.31 -5.20 0.30
N ILE A 114 -3.87 -4.74 -0.86
CA ILE A 114 -4.09 -3.36 -1.27
C ILE A 114 -5.60 -3.25 -1.52
N ALA A 115 -6.36 -2.98 -0.47
CA ALA A 115 -7.62 -2.30 -0.65
C ALA A 115 -7.27 -0.95 -1.28
N GLU A 116 -7.97 -0.56 -2.33
CA GLU A 116 -7.97 0.81 -2.85
C GLU A 116 -8.50 1.76 -1.76
N GLN A 117 -7.72 1.96 -0.71
CA GLN A 117 -7.90 3.05 0.22
C GLN A 117 -7.30 4.26 -0.47
N PRO A 118 -8.03 5.39 -0.57
CA PRO A 118 -7.50 6.60 -1.16
C PRO A 118 -6.29 7.06 -0.36
N THR A 119 -5.10 6.69 -0.82
CA THR A 119 -3.83 7.16 -0.27
C THR A 119 -3.78 8.68 -0.40
N ASN A 120 -3.13 9.34 0.56
CA ASN A 120 -2.94 10.80 0.56
C ASN A 120 -2.34 11.35 -0.76
N THR A 121 -1.69 10.49 -1.56
CA THR A 121 -1.23 10.79 -2.93
C THR A 121 -2.39 11.09 -3.89
N THR A 122 -3.50 10.36 -3.79
CA THR A 122 -4.72 10.59 -4.59
C THR A 122 -5.41 11.88 -4.18
N GLN A 123 -5.44 12.20 -2.87
CA GLN A 123 -5.95 13.50 -2.42
C GLN A 123 -5.10 14.67 -2.94
N LYS A 124 -3.76 14.51 -2.94
CA LYS A 124 -2.86 15.54 -3.46
C LYS A 124 -3.05 15.75 -4.97
N LEU A 125 -3.14 14.65 -5.75
CA LEU A 125 -3.41 14.72 -7.20
C LEU A 125 -4.80 15.32 -7.50
N ASN A 126 -5.82 14.97 -6.72
CA ASN A 126 -7.17 15.53 -6.88
C ASN A 126 -7.24 17.00 -6.48
N GLN A 127 -6.51 17.42 -5.45
CA GLN A 127 -6.37 18.84 -5.06
C GLN A 127 -5.62 19.64 -6.15
N GLU A 128 -4.52 19.10 -6.69
CA GLU A 128 -3.79 19.72 -7.81
C GLU A 128 -4.69 19.86 -9.05
N MET A 129 -5.39 18.81 -9.46
CA MET A 129 -6.34 18.85 -10.58
C MET A 129 -7.48 19.86 -10.36
N SER A 130 -8.01 19.95 -9.15
CA SER A 130 -9.04 20.95 -8.81
C SER A 130 -8.49 22.37 -8.89
N SER A 131 -7.26 22.60 -8.43
CA SER A 131 -6.62 23.93 -8.48
C SER A 131 -6.31 24.39 -9.91
N LEU A 132 -5.86 23.47 -10.79
CA LEU A 132 -5.58 23.74 -12.19
C LEU A 132 -6.86 24.05 -12.97
N THR A 133 -7.94 23.32 -12.69
CA THR A 133 -9.25 23.54 -13.31
C THR A 133 -9.83 24.92 -12.94
N GLN A 134 -9.68 25.34 -11.68
CA GLN A 134 -10.09 26.68 -11.25
C GLN A 134 -9.25 27.78 -11.92
N GLN A 135 -7.94 27.59 -12.03
CA GLN A 135 -7.06 28.54 -12.73
C GLN A 135 -7.40 28.67 -14.22
N ALA A 136 -7.65 27.56 -14.92
CA ALA A 136 -8.08 27.57 -16.32
C ALA A 136 -9.42 28.28 -16.50
N LYS A 137 -10.38 28.06 -15.59
CA LYS A 137 -11.68 28.74 -15.62
C LYS A 137 -11.55 30.25 -15.39
N ILE A 138 -10.66 30.67 -14.50
CA ILE A 138 -10.38 32.10 -14.25
C ILE A 138 -9.70 32.74 -15.47
N MET A 139 -8.78 32.04 -16.13
CA MET A 139 -8.12 32.55 -17.34
C MET A 139 -9.10 32.73 -18.51
N SER A 140 -9.99 31.77 -18.74
CA SER A 140 -11.01 31.87 -19.80
C SER A 140 -12.02 33.00 -19.56
N LEU A 141 -12.44 33.21 -18.30
CA LEU A 141 -13.33 34.34 -17.95
C LEU A 141 -12.65 35.70 -18.10
N LYS A 142 -11.32 35.75 -17.89
CA LYS A 142 -10.55 36.98 -18.06
C LYS A 142 -10.42 37.36 -19.53
N GLU A 143 -10.15 36.39 -20.39
CA GLU A 143 -10.04 36.55 -21.84
C GLU A 143 -11.36 37.07 -22.45
N GLU A 144 -12.51 36.56 -21.98
CA GLU A 144 -13.84 37.03 -22.40
C GLU A 144 -14.16 38.46 -21.90
N SER A 145 -13.66 38.83 -20.71
CA SER A 145 -13.82 40.20 -20.17
C SER A 145 -12.95 41.23 -20.88
N ASP A 146 -11.75 40.85 -21.33
CA ASP A 146 -10.83 41.72 -22.06
C ASP A 146 -11.29 41.93 -23.53
N GLU A 147 -12.02 40.98 -24.11
CA GLU A 147 -12.65 41.13 -25.43
C GLU A 147 -13.91 42.03 -25.38
N TYR A 148 -14.71 41.94 -24.32
CA TYR A 148 -15.89 42.81 -24.14
C TYR A 148 -15.51 44.28 -23.88
N ASN A 149 -14.44 44.54 -23.13
CA ASN A 149 -14.00 45.89 -22.80
C ASN A 149 -13.40 46.66 -24.00
N ASN A 150 -13.01 45.95 -25.07
CA ASN A 150 -12.47 46.55 -26.29
C ASN A 150 -13.55 46.90 -27.35
N ARG A 151 -14.85 46.67 -27.09
CA ARG A 151 -15.94 46.91 -28.06
C ARG A 151 -16.85 48.11 -27.79
N SER A 152 -16.57 48.94 -26.79
CA SER A 152 -17.47 50.06 -26.43
C SER A 152 -16.80 51.44 -26.46
N VAL A 153 -16.57 51.99 -27.66
CA VAL A 153 -16.69 53.44 -27.89
C VAL A 153 -17.19 53.66 -29.34
N PRO A 154 -18.48 53.94 -29.58
CA PRO A 154 -18.87 54.55 -30.85
C PRO A 154 -18.36 56.01 -30.86
N PRO A 155 -17.82 56.52 -31.97
CA PRO A 155 -17.40 57.91 -32.04
C PRO A 155 -18.65 58.80 -31.94
N SER A 156 -18.67 59.69 -30.95
CA SER A 156 -19.66 60.76 -30.84
C SER A 156 -19.57 61.64 -32.08
N GLY A 157 -20.50 61.43 -33.02
CA GLY A 157 -20.65 62.24 -34.22
C GLY A 157 -21.12 63.65 -33.85
N ASN A 158 -20.23 64.63 -34.01
CA ASN A 158 -20.56 66.04 -34.00
C ASN A 158 -21.45 66.37 -35.21
N TYR A 159 -22.72 66.71 -34.97
CA TYR A 159 -23.54 67.42 -35.95
C TYR A 159 -23.26 68.92 -35.82
N LEU A 160 -22.42 69.44 -36.71
CA LEU A 160 -22.17 70.86 -36.92
C LEU A 160 -23.07 71.37 -38.05
N TRP A 161 -23.83 72.42 -37.76
CA TRP A 161 -24.70 73.15 -38.69
C TRP A 161 -23.87 73.98 -39.68
N ILE A 162 -24.11 73.82 -40.97
CA ILE A 162 -23.80 74.78 -42.05
C ILE A 162 -24.90 74.55 -43.11
N ILE A 163 -25.66 75.49 -43.66
CA ILE A 163 -25.55 76.95 -43.85
C ILE A 163 -26.97 77.54 -43.80
#